data_AF-Q28V97-F1
#
_entry.id   AF-Q28V97-F1
#
_cell.length_a   1.000
_cell.length_b   1.000
_cell.length_c   1.000
_cell.angle_alpha   90.00
_cell.angle_beta   90.00
_cell.angle_gamma   90.00
#
_symmetry.space_group_name_H-M   'P 1'
#
loop_
_entity.id
_entity.type
_entity.pdbx_description
1 polymer ?
#
loop_
_entity_poly.entity_id
_entity_poly.type
_entity_poly.pdbx_seq_one_letter_code
_entity_poly.pdbx_strand_id
1 'polypeptide(L)' 'MTLPVGADILLVIATVVGILSLSSIVAAWTIKRWPFVALISFVIAAALAYYVHLTVPGGLAPLDIPNAFISVVARIVN' A
#
# COMPACT_ATOMS: atom_id res chain seq x y z
N MET A 1 19.74 -0.65 -4.70
CA MET A 1 18.96 -1.77 -5.28
C MET A 1 17.81 -1.15 -6.05
N THR A 2 17.75 -1.35 -7.36
CA THR A 2 16.67 -0.84 -8.22
C THR A 2 15.44 -1.72 -8.07
N LEU A 3 14.27 -1.10 -7.86
CA LEU A 3 13.01 -1.83 -7.81
C LEU A 3 12.65 -2.34 -9.22
N PRO A 4 12.20 -3.60 -9.39
CA PRO A 4 11.76 -4.11 -10.69
C PRO A 4 10.51 -3.39 -11.22
N VAL A 5 9.78 -2.70 -10.33
CA VAL A 5 8.56 -1.94 -10.60
C VAL A 5 8.69 -0.58 -9.92
N GLY A 6 8.16 0.49 -10.52
CA GLY A 6 8.28 1.86 -9.97
C GLY A 6 7.79 1.96 -8.53
N ALA A 7 8.53 2.71 -7.70
CA ALA A 7 8.20 2.93 -6.28
C ALA A 7 6.76 3.45 -6.12
N ASP A 8 6.33 4.34 -7.01
CA ASP A 8 4.98 4.92 -7.02
C ASP A 8 3.89 3.83 -7.14
N ILE A 9 4.08 2.85 -8.01
CA ILE A 9 3.12 1.76 -8.24
C ILE A 9 3.03 0.89 -6.98
N LEU A 10 4.17 0.54 -6.39
CA LEU A 10 4.21 -0.24 -5.15
C LEU A 10 3.50 0.50 -4.01
N LEU A 11 3.73 1.81 -3.90
CA LEU A 11 3.11 2.66 -2.88
C LEU A 11 1.59 2.69 -3.05
N VAL A 12 1.10 2.89 -4.29
CA VAL A 12 -0.33 2.87 -4.61
C VAL A 12 -0.96 1.53 -4.25
N ILE A 13 -0.32 0.41 -4.62
CA ILE A 13 -0.81 -0.93 -4.29
C ILE A 13 -0.85 -1.13 -2.77
N ALA A 14 0.23 -0.79 -2.07
CA ALA A 14 0.32 -0.91 -0.62
C ALA A 14 -0.79 -0.10 0.07
N THR A 15 -1.04 1.13 -0.38
CA THR A 15 -2.09 1.99 0.17
C THR A 15 -3.48 1.41 -0.09
N VAL A 16 -3.80 1.04 -1.33
CA VAL A 16 -5.13 0.50 -1.68
C VAL A 16 -5.40 -0.81 -0.95
N VAL A 17 -4.47 -1.76 -0.98
CA VAL A 17 -4.62 -3.05 -0.28
C VAL A 17 -4.69 -2.84 1.23
N GLY A 18 -3.90 -1.92 1.79
CA GLY A 18 -3.93 -1.58 3.20
C GLY A 18 -5.29 -1.06 3.65
N ILE A 19 -5.86 -0.08 2.95
CA ILE A 19 -7.17 0.53 3.27
C ILE A 19 -8.30 -0.51 3.15
N LEU A 20 -8.30 -1.31 2.08
CA LEU A 20 -9.33 -2.33 1.87
C LEU A 20 -9.22 -3.44 2.91
N SER A 21 -8.01 -3.86 3.26
CA SER A 21 -7.78 -4.87 4.30
C SER A 21 -8.22 -4.37 5.66
N LEU A 22 -7.92 -3.11 6.00
CA LEU A 22 -8.36 -2.49 7.25
C LEU A 22 -9.89 -2.47 7.35
N SER A 23 -10.56 -2.06 6.27
CA SER A 23 -12.03 -2.05 6.19
C SER A 23 -12.63 -3.45 6.34
N SER A 24 -12.00 -4.46 5.71
CA SER A 24 -12.41 -5.86 5.80
C SER A 24 -12.23 -6.44 7.21
N ILE A 25 -11.16 -6.07 7.91
CA ILE A 25 -10.94 -6.44 9.32
C ILE A 25 -12.07 -5.88 10.20
N VAL A 26 -12.41 -4.60 10.02
CA VAL A 26 -13.52 -3.96 10.76
C VAL A 26 -14.84 -4.66 10.47
N ALA A 27 -15.14 -4.95 9.20
CA ALA A 27 -16.35 -5.65 8.80
C ALA A 27 -16.45 -7.07 9.40
N ALA A 28 -15.34 -7.81 9.41
CA ALA A 28 -15.28 -9.15 9.98
C ALA A 28 -15.48 -9.16 11.51
N TRP A 29 -15.08 -8.07 12.17
CA TRP A 29 -15.29 -7.92 13.60
C TRP A 29 -16.79 -7.86 13.94
N THR A 30 -17.60 -7.20 13.11
CA THR A 30 -19.07 -7.12 13.28
C THR A 30 -19.74 -8.49 13.21
N ILE A 31 -19.25 -9.39 12.34
CA ILE A 31 -19.77 -10.75 12.19
C ILE A 31 -19.06 -11.78 13.09
N LYS A 32 -18.24 -11.32 14.06
CA LYS A 32 -17.48 -12.15 15.02
C LYS A 32 -16.66 -13.26 14.35
N ARG A 33 -16.23 -13.01 13.11
CA ARG A 33 -15.43 -13.94 12.30
C ARG A 33 -13.98 -13.51 12.35
N TRP A 34 -13.07 -14.47 12.53
CA TRP A 34 -11.65 -14.21 12.47
C TRP A 34 -11.20 -13.88 11.02
N PRO A 35 -10.68 -12.67 10.75
CA PRO A 35 -10.35 -12.23 9.39
C PRO A 35 -8.90 -12.57 9.00
N PHE A 36 -8.49 -13.82 9.09
CA PHE A 36 -7.10 -14.22 8.81
C PHE A 36 -6.60 -13.73 7.44
N VAL A 37 -7.43 -13.84 6.40
CA VAL A 37 -7.07 -13.39 5.05
C VAL A 37 -6.82 -11.88 5.02
N ALA A 38 -7.72 -11.08 5.59
CA ALA A 38 -7.56 -9.63 5.61
C ALA A 38 -6.37 -9.20 6.48
N LEU A 39 -6.09 -9.92 7.57
CA LEU A 39 -4.95 -9.63 8.43
C LEU A 39 -3.62 -9.90 7.71
N ILE A 40 -3.53 -11.03 6.98
CA ILE A 40 -2.36 -11.35 6.15
C ILE A 40 -2.20 -10.29 5.05
N SER A 41 -3.28 -9.93 4.34
CA SER A 41 -3.24 -8.88 3.31
C SER A 41 -2.78 -7.53 3.87
N PHE A 42 -3.23 -7.16 5.07
CA PHE A 42 -2.80 -5.94 5.74
C PHE A 42 -1.31 -5.96 6.08
N VAL A 43 -0.80 -7.07 6.61
CA VAL A 43 0.63 -7.23 6.91
C VAL A 43 1.48 -7.14 5.65
N ILE A 44 1.04 -7.77 4.56
CA ILE A 44 1.75 -7.69 3.26
C ILE A 44 1.78 -6.24 2.76
N ALA A 45 0.65 -5.53 2.82
CA ALA A 45 0.58 -4.13 2.42
C ALA A 45 1.51 -3.23 3.26
N ALA A 46 1.52 -3.42 4.58
CA ALA A 46 2.40 -2.68 5.49
C ALA A 46 3.88 -2.98 5.22
N ALA A 47 4.23 -4.25 5.00
CA ALA A 47 5.59 -4.66 4.65
C ALA A 47 6.03 -4.04 3.32
N LEU A 48 5.13 -3.93 2.34
CA LEU A 48 5.41 -3.32 1.05
C LEU A 48 5.66 -1.81 1.18
N ALA A 49 4.82 -1.10 1.94
CA ALA A 49 5.02 0.32 2.23
C ALA A 49 6.34 0.57 2.97
N TYR A 50 6.67 -0.28 3.95
CA TYR A 50 7.95 -0.22 4.66
C TYR A 50 9.15 -0.48 3.75
N TYR A 51 9.03 -1.43 2.81
CA TYR A 51 10.06 -1.71 1.84
C TYR A 51 10.33 -0.52 0.90
N VAL A 52 9.28 0.16 0.44
CA VAL A 52 9.43 1.40 -0.35
C VAL A 52 10.13 2.48 0.49
N HIS A 53 9.78 2.62 1.77
CA HIS A 53 10.43 3.58 2.66
C HIS A 53 11.94 3.37 2.80
N LEU A 54 12.40 2.11 2.85
CA LEU A 54 13.83 1.79 2.91
C LEU A 54 14.55 2.01 1.57
N THR A 55 13.82 2.00 0.46
CA THR A 55 14.42 2.05 -0.89
C THR A 55 14.49 3.47 -1.44
N VAL A 56 13.60 4.37 -0.99
CA VAL A 56 13.60 5.78 -1.41
C VAL A 56 14.64 6.56 -0.59
N PRO A 57 15.68 7.14 -1.23
CA PRO A 57 16.67 7.95 -0.55
C PRO A 57 16.01 9.23 0.02
N GLY A 58 16.05 9.39 1.34
CA GLY A 58 15.35 10.46 2.06
C GLY A 58 14.10 10.00 2.83
N GLY A 59 13.68 8.75 2.65
CA GLY A 59 12.47 8.19 3.26
C GLY A 59 11.18 8.64 2.58
N LEU A 60 10.05 8.30 3.20
CA LEU A 60 8.72 8.71 2.73
C LEU A 60 8.24 9.94 3.49
N ALA A 61 7.91 11.00 2.76
CA ALA A 61 7.13 12.12 3.24
C ALA A 61 5.62 11.79 3.19
N PRO A 62 4.79 12.45 4.03
CA PRO A 62 3.33 12.27 3.99
C PRO A 62 2.70 12.57 2.61
N LEU A 63 3.33 13.46 1.85
CA LEU A 63 2.92 13.84 0.49
C LEU A 63 3.29 12.80 -0.58
N ASP A 64 4.16 11.84 -0.29
CA ASP A 64 4.59 10.86 -1.29
C ASP A 64 3.49 9.87 -1.63
N ILE A 65 2.59 9.60 -0.70
CA ILE A 65 1.43 8.74 -0.95
C ILE A 65 0.54 9.35 -2.04
N PRO A 66 -0.02 10.57 -1.90
CA PRO A 66 -0.84 11.16 -2.97
C PRO A 66 -0.04 11.43 -4.25
N ASN A 67 1.24 11.81 -4.16
CA ASN A 67 2.10 11.99 -5.34
C ASN A 67 2.28 10.69 -6.14
N ALA A 68 2.39 9.55 -5.46
CA ALA A 68 2.46 8.24 -6.11
C ALA A 68 1.19 7.94 -6.92
N PHE A 69 -0.01 8.28 -6.40
CA PHE A 69 -1.26 8.16 -7.16
C PHE A 69 -1.24 9.03 -8.42
N ILE A 70 -0.78 10.28 -8.31
CA ILE A 70 -0.67 11.19 -9.46
C ILE A 70 0.30 10.63 -10.51
N SER A 71 1.47 10.14 -10.09
CA SER A 71 2.47 9.51 -10.97
C SER A 71 1.90 8.31 -11.73
N VAL A 72 1.15 7.44 -11.05
CA VAL A 72 0.50 6.28 -11.68
C VAL A 72 -0.57 6.71 -12.67
N VAL A 73 -1.43 7.67 -12.32
CA VAL A 73 -2.46 8.18 -13.24
C VAL A 73 -1.81 8.82 -14.47
N ALA A 74 -0.76 9.63 -14.28
CA ALA A 74 -0.03 10.25 -15.38
C ALA A 74 0.57 9.19 -16.32
N ARG A 75 1.08 8.08 -15.78
CA ARG A 75 1.63 6.96 -16.55
C ARG A 75 0.55 6.15 -17.29
N ILE A 76 -0.69 6.12 -16.82
CA ILE A 76 -1.80 5.43 -17.49
C ILE A 76 -2.38 6.28 -18.63
N VAL A 77 -2.45 7.60 -18.43
CA VAL A 77 -3.03 8.53 -19.40
C VAL A 77 -2.09 8.85 -20.56
N ASN A 78 -0.77 8.79 -20.33
CA ASN A 78 0.27 9.03 -21.32
C ASN A 78 0.52 7.81 -22.21
#